data_AF-A0A935UA26-F1
#
_entry.id   AF-A0A935UA26-F1
#
_cell.length_a   1.000
_cell.length_b   1.000
_cell.length_c   1.000
_cell.angle_alpha   90.00
_cell.angle_beta   90.00
_cell.angle_gamma   90.00
#
_symmetry.space_group_name_H-M   'P 1'
#
loop_
_entity.id
_entity.type
_entity.pdbx_description
1 polymer ?
#
loop_
_entity_poly.entity_id
_entity_poly.type
_entity_poly.pdbx_seq_one_letter_code
_entity_poly.pdbx_strand_id
1 'polypeptide(L)'
;MTLDGSVFDWVTLDSAAAYYEDGCNGIGVNGPCPSRVRSRMADLLLGALDAVSLRGDSATVWNAYDNDGPDGLPNSGDDDGVVDFVTFLQARVDGACGGSGLWAHRFRISGWNSGQPYTTRTPRRGAAGAIIPGSFLRVNSYTLQSAVGGNTACTAGQMMPIGTVAHETGHAFGLPDLYDTDAASNTEGIGEWGLMGSGNYARPWSPASFEAWSLAELGWVKIDTLASGAERSAAAVQSGDTVYYGATADPSTYLLLENRQRVGSDTAMMSLAFSRMKGPGLLIWQIDAARVANSRSGNTVNTGVAQGVALVQADGLNQLRSPITGIRNRGDAGDPFPGTTANHEFGLATSPQAARADGTPLQVRVDRITTEVGGVSAFGTSGARRPSSRRARLRRACAPTRWPVKRIARSFLLERWWPSPRTPFRRVSTAAVRCGG
;
A
#
# COMPACT_ATOMS: atom_id res chain seq x y z
N MET A 1 7.82 -14.42 -6.55
CA MET A 1 8.73 -13.77 -5.59
C MET A 1 8.64 -14.52 -4.27
N THR A 2 9.75 -14.70 -3.58
CA THR A 2 9.82 -15.14 -2.19
C THR A 2 10.50 -14.03 -1.38
N LEU A 3 10.16 -13.93 -0.09
CA LEU A 3 10.83 -13.03 0.84
C LEU A 3 11.54 -13.90 1.87
N ASP A 4 12.86 -13.84 1.89
CA ASP A 4 13.68 -14.50 2.91
C ASP A 4 14.04 -13.48 3.98
N GLY A 5 13.87 -13.85 5.25
CA GLY A 5 14.13 -12.98 6.38
C GLY A 5 14.64 -13.75 7.58
N SER A 6 15.38 -13.06 8.45
CA SER A 6 15.83 -13.58 9.73
C SER A 6 15.11 -12.90 10.88
N VAL A 7 14.85 -13.65 11.95
CA VAL A 7 14.44 -13.07 13.23
C VAL A 7 15.65 -13.11 14.17
N PHE A 8 16.06 -11.94 14.67
CA PHE A 8 17.08 -11.86 15.70
C PHE A 8 16.48 -12.13 17.08
N ASP A 9 17.30 -12.69 17.99
CA ASP A 9 16.89 -12.86 19.39
C ASP A 9 16.44 -11.54 20.03
N TRP A 10 15.56 -11.65 21.02
CA TRP A 10 15.11 -10.52 21.81
C TRP A 10 16.29 -9.72 22.37
N VAL A 11 16.27 -8.42 22.09
CA VAL A 11 17.22 -7.47 22.68
C VAL A 11 16.57 -6.83 23.90
N THR A 12 17.21 -6.97 25.05
CA THR A 12 16.86 -6.21 26.25
C THR A 12 17.74 -4.97 26.32
N LEU A 13 17.10 -3.80 26.41
CA LEU A 13 17.79 -2.52 26.53
C LEU A 13 17.91 -2.10 28.01
N ASP A 14 18.62 -1.00 28.25
CA ASP A 14 19.05 -0.55 29.58
C ASP A 14 17.94 0.05 30.46
N SER A 15 16.78 0.33 29.88
CA SER A 15 15.70 1.06 30.54
C SER A 15 14.35 0.35 30.44
N ALA A 16 13.44 0.65 31.37
CA ALA A 16 12.09 0.11 31.35
C ALA A 16 11.28 0.65 30.17
N ALA A 17 10.27 -0.08 29.70
CA ALA A 17 9.46 0.31 28.55
C ALA A 17 8.79 1.70 28.70
N ALA A 18 8.37 2.09 29.91
CA ALA A 18 7.82 3.42 30.18
C ALA A 18 8.79 4.57 29.85
N TYR A 19 10.10 4.32 29.91
CA TYR A 19 11.11 5.28 29.46
C TYR A 19 10.98 5.50 27.95
N TYR A 20 11.02 4.44 27.15
CA TYR A 20 10.99 4.52 25.69
C TYR A 20 9.63 4.96 25.12
N GLU A 21 8.53 4.62 25.81
CA GLU A 21 7.17 5.09 25.49
C GLU A 21 7.02 6.61 25.68
N ASP A 22 7.87 7.20 26.53
CA ASP A 22 7.95 8.62 26.88
C ASP A 22 6.59 9.27 27.20
N GLY A 23 5.64 8.47 27.70
CA GLY A 23 4.28 8.90 28.03
C GLY A 23 3.41 9.30 26.83
N CYS A 24 3.86 9.07 25.59
CA CYS A 24 3.22 9.53 24.37
C CYS A 24 3.16 8.47 23.26
N ASN A 25 3.35 7.20 23.63
CA ASN A 25 3.44 6.08 22.70
C ASN A 25 4.59 6.24 21.68
N GLY A 26 5.64 7.01 22.03
CA GLY A 26 6.84 7.25 21.22
C GLY A 26 6.72 8.30 20.11
N ILE A 27 5.53 8.49 19.53
CA ILE A 27 5.30 9.39 18.37
C ILE A 27 4.22 10.46 18.59
N GLY A 28 3.56 10.47 19.74
CA GLY A 28 2.71 11.58 20.15
C GLY A 28 1.28 11.56 19.62
N VAL A 29 0.74 10.37 19.31
CA VAL A 29 -0.62 10.23 18.76
C VAL A 29 -1.69 10.52 19.81
N ASN A 30 -1.56 9.95 21.02
CA ASN A 30 -2.53 10.15 22.11
C ASN A 30 -2.27 11.42 22.95
N GLY A 31 -1.20 12.13 22.67
CA GLY A 31 -0.80 13.33 23.40
C GLY A 31 0.61 13.77 23.02
N PRO A 32 0.98 15.04 23.27
CA PRO A 32 2.30 15.54 22.89
C PRO A 32 3.40 14.80 23.65
N CYS A 33 4.45 14.39 22.94
CA CYS A 33 5.65 13.86 23.57
C CYS A 33 6.39 14.94 24.36
N PRO A 34 7.04 14.58 25.49
CA PRO A 34 7.96 15.47 26.18
C PRO A 34 9.01 16.04 25.23
N SER A 35 9.25 17.34 25.31
CA SER A 35 10.29 17.99 24.50
C SER A 35 11.68 17.52 24.94
N ARG A 36 12.42 16.94 24.01
CA ARG A 36 13.81 16.48 24.21
C ARG A 36 14.59 16.69 22.92
N VAL A 37 15.91 16.75 23.04
CA VAL A 37 16.80 16.80 21.87
C VAL A 37 16.66 15.53 21.01
N ARG A 38 16.42 14.38 21.66
CA ARG A 38 16.19 13.08 21.02
C ARG A 38 15.02 12.38 21.71
N SER A 39 14.12 11.82 20.91
CA SER A 39 12.99 11.01 21.41
C SER A 39 13.53 9.74 22.08
N ARG A 40 12.95 9.33 23.21
CA ARG A 40 13.37 8.08 23.86
C ARG A 40 13.04 6.85 23.03
N MET A 41 12.01 6.89 22.19
CA MET A 41 11.78 5.84 21.20
C MET A 41 12.96 5.71 20.24
N ALA A 42 13.63 6.81 19.89
CA ALA A 42 14.85 6.77 19.09
C ALA A 42 15.98 6.02 19.79
N ASP A 43 16.10 6.17 21.11
CA ASP A 43 17.09 5.44 21.90
C ASP A 43 16.79 3.93 21.88
N LEU A 44 15.52 3.55 21.91
CA LEU A 44 15.11 2.15 21.72
C LEU A 44 15.52 1.59 20.36
N LEU A 45 15.19 2.30 19.28
CA LEU A 45 15.47 1.84 17.91
C LEU A 45 16.98 1.73 17.66
N LEU A 46 17.75 2.76 18.01
CA LEU A 46 19.20 2.71 17.81
C LEU A 46 19.87 1.71 18.74
N GLY A 47 19.44 1.60 20.00
CA GLY A 47 19.99 0.61 20.93
C GLY A 47 19.75 -0.83 20.48
N ALA A 48 18.58 -1.11 19.87
CA ALA A 48 18.30 -2.41 19.28
C ALA A 48 19.20 -2.70 18.05
N LEU A 49 19.42 -1.70 17.19
CA LEU A 49 20.34 -1.83 16.05
C LEU A 49 21.80 -1.97 16.47
N ASP A 50 22.23 -1.26 17.52
CA ASP A 50 23.54 -1.41 18.15
C ASP A 50 23.70 -2.83 18.68
N ALA A 51 22.75 -3.35 19.44
CA ALA A 51 22.82 -4.71 19.98
C ALA A 51 22.98 -5.79 18.89
N VAL A 52 22.37 -5.61 17.72
CA VAL A 52 22.58 -6.50 16.56
C VAL A 52 23.95 -6.25 15.90
N SER A 53 24.31 -4.98 15.72
CA SER A 53 25.55 -4.59 15.03
C SER A 53 26.81 -4.77 15.89
N LEU A 54 26.69 -5.09 17.17
CA LEU A 54 27.79 -5.34 18.10
C LEU A 54 28.02 -6.83 18.38
N ARG A 55 27.24 -7.72 17.76
CA ARG A 55 27.42 -9.17 17.89
C ARG A 55 28.78 -9.64 17.34
N GLY A 56 29.13 -10.88 17.67
CA GLY A 56 30.40 -11.48 17.25
C GLY A 56 30.58 -11.57 15.72
N ASP A 57 29.47 -11.56 14.98
CA ASP A 57 29.37 -11.56 13.51
C ASP A 57 29.06 -10.17 12.92
N SER A 58 29.30 -9.09 13.68
CA SER A 58 29.01 -7.70 13.29
C SER A 58 29.53 -7.27 11.91
N ALA A 59 30.64 -7.85 11.45
CA ALA A 59 31.22 -7.61 10.14
C ALA A 59 30.40 -8.20 8.97
N THR A 60 29.47 -9.10 9.26
CA THR A 60 28.72 -9.86 8.24
C THR A 60 27.22 -9.93 8.48
N VAL A 61 26.74 -9.63 9.69
CA VAL A 61 25.33 -9.85 10.10
C VAL A 61 24.33 -9.18 9.16
N TRP A 62 24.66 -8.03 8.56
CA TRP A 62 23.77 -7.30 7.66
C TRP A 62 23.95 -7.62 6.16
N ASN A 63 24.93 -8.46 5.79
CA ASN A 63 25.27 -8.72 4.38
C ASN A 63 24.09 -9.23 3.56
N ALA A 64 23.19 -9.99 4.18
CA ALA A 64 22.10 -10.66 3.48
C ALA A 64 20.91 -9.73 3.15
N TYR A 65 20.90 -8.49 3.63
CA TYR A 65 19.69 -7.65 3.65
C TYR A 65 19.80 -6.34 2.86
N ASP A 66 20.88 -6.14 2.11
CA ASP A 66 21.03 -5.07 1.12
C ASP A 66 21.06 -5.81 -0.22
N ASN A 67 19.92 -6.01 -0.86
CA ASN A 67 19.81 -6.85 -2.07
C ASN A 67 18.90 -6.16 -3.09
N ASP A 68 19.14 -4.87 -3.30
CA ASP A 68 18.36 -3.97 -4.13
C ASP A 68 19.06 -3.55 -5.44
N GLY A 69 20.17 -4.20 -5.81
CA GLY A 69 20.95 -4.11 -7.07
C GLY A 69 20.63 -5.16 -8.17
N PRO A 70 20.63 -4.83 -9.48
CA PRO A 70 20.09 -5.69 -10.55
C PRO A 70 20.54 -7.17 -10.61
N ASP A 71 21.66 -7.54 -10.00
CA ASP A 71 22.15 -8.92 -9.97
C ASP A 71 21.43 -9.85 -8.96
N GLY A 72 20.72 -9.28 -7.98
CA GLY A 72 20.01 -10.03 -6.95
C GLY A 72 20.91 -10.74 -5.94
N LEU A 73 22.19 -10.36 -5.88
CA LEU A 73 23.17 -10.84 -4.91
C LEU A 73 23.27 -9.86 -3.73
N PRO A 74 23.11 -10.30 -2.47
CA PRO A 74 23.19 -9.38 -1.34
C PRO A 74 24.57 -8.74 -1.12
N ASN A 75 24.57 -7.45 -0.75
CA ASN A 75 25.72 -6.57 -0.51
C ASN A 75 26.76 -6.70 -1.61
N SER A 76 26.32 -6.70 -2.86
CA SER A 76 27.13 -6.67 -4.06
C SER A 76 27.48 -5.23 -4.45
N GLY A 77 28.09 -5.08 -5.62
CA GLY A 77 28.57 -3.79 -6.10
C GLY A 77 27.50 -2.90 -6.74
N ASP A 78 26.31 -3.43 -7.02
CA ASP A 78 25.20 -2.70 -7.62
C ASP A 78 24.07 -2.36 -6.63
N ASP A 79 24.22 -2.76 -5.36
CA ASP A 79 23.34 -2.39 -4.24
C ASP A 79 23.60 -0.96 -3.70
N ASP A 80 22.57 -0.39 -3.08
CA ASP A 80 22.59 0.99 -2.61
C ASP A 80 23.30 1.21 -1.25
N GLY A 81 23.68 0.13 -0.56
CA GLY A 81 24.35 0.17 0.73
C GLY A 81 23.39 0.43 1.89
N VAL A 82 22.11 0.11 1.73
CA VAL A 82 21.05 0.29 2.72
C VAL A 82 20.29 -1.01 2.87
N VAL A 83 20.11 -1.44 4.11
CA VAL A 83 19.28 -2.60 4.43
C VAL A 83 17.84 -2.36 3.95
N ASP A 84 17.35 -3.27 3.11
CA ASP A 84 16.09 -3.22 2.37
C ASP A 84 14.89 -3.00 3.29
N PHE A 85 14.81 -3.79 4.38
CA PHE A 85 13.67 -3.79 5.27
C PHE A 85 14.01 -4.27 6.68
N VAL A 86 13.59 -3.49 7.70
CA VAL A 86 13.71 -3.85 9.11
C VAL A 86 12.36 -3.66 9.80
N THR A 87 11.90 -4.71 10.49
CA THR A 87 10.75 -4.64 11.38
C THR A 87 11.19 -4.80 12.83
N PHE A 88 10.91 -3.80 13.65
CA PHE A 88 11.05 -3.87 15.10
C PHE A 88 9.78 -4.44 15.71
N LEU A 89 9.93 -5.42 16.60
CA LEU A 89 8.85 -6.01 17.36
C LEU A 89 8.98 -5.64 18.84
N GLN A 90 7.98 -4.96 19.39
CA GLN A 90 7.93 -4.67 20.84
C GLN A 90 7.17 -5.77 21.59
N ALA A 91 7.59 -6.08 22.82
CA ALA A 91 6.94 -7.08 23.68
C ALA A 91 5.68 -6.55 24.42
N ARG A 92 4.99 -5.55 23.87
CA ARG A 92 3.90 -4.82 24.52
C ARG A 92 2.77 -4.59 23.52
N VAL A 93 1.53 -4.64 24.00
CA VAL A 93 0.34 -4.33 23.19
C VAL A 93 0.49 -2.94 22.59
N ASP A 94 0.05 -2.80 21.34
CA ASP A 94 0.11 -1.57 20.57
C ASP A 94 -0.55 -0.39 21.32
N GLY A 95 0.09 0.78 21.23
CA GLY A 95 -0.48 2.04 21.72
C GLY A 95 -1.81 2.40 21.05
N ALA A 96 -2.06 1.93 19.83
CA ALA A 96 -3.33 2.09 19.11
C ALA A 96 -4.52 1.46 19.86
N CYS A 97 -4.27 0.53 20.78
CA CYS A 97 -5.30 -0.05 21.65
C CYS A 97 -5.66 0.82 22.86
N GLY A 98 -5.17 2.07 22.92
CA GLY A 98 -5.41 3.02 24.01
C GLY A 98 -4.51 2.84 25.23
N GLY A 99 -3.54 1.91 25.18
CA GLY A 99 -2.55 1.68 26.23
C GLY A 99 -1.31 2.57 26.08
N SER A 100 -0.30 2.35 26.93
CA SER A 100 0.96 3.11 26.88
C SER A 100 2.01 2.56 25.92
N GLY A 101 1.80 1.36 25.34
CA GLY A 101 2.76 0.74 24.43
C GLY A 101 3.11 1.64 23.23
N LEU A 102 4.22 1.38 22.55
CA LEU A 102 4.58 2.20 21.38
C LEU A 102 3.48 2.08 20.32
N TRP A 103 3.14 3.18 19.66
CA TRP A 103 2.16 3.15 18.58
C TRP A 103 2.80 2.50 17.36
N ALA A 104 2.20 1.47 16.77
CA ALA A 104 2.77 0.83 15.59
C ALA A 104 2.79 1.77 14.38
N HIS A 105 3.92 1.83 13.67
CA HIS A 105 4.09 2.77 12.55
C HIS A 105 5.27 2.37 11.66
N ARG A 106 5.34 3.01 10.50
CA ARG A 106 6.52 3.07 9.63
C ARG A 106 7.15 4.44 9.68
N PHE A 107 8.48 4.49 9.69
CA PHE A 107 9.20 5.75 9.50
C PHE A 107 10.64 5.53 9.02
N ARG A 108 11.48 6.55 9.16
CA ARG A 108 12.92 6.49 8.90
C ARG A 108 13.70 6.76 10.17
N ILE A 109 14.75 5.98 10.40
CA ILE A 109 15.73 6.19 11.47
C ILE A 109 16.34 7.59 11.37
N SER A 110 16.58 8.10 10.15
CA SER A 110 17.09 9.46 9.94
C SER A 110 16.22 10.55 10.56
N GLY A 111 14.90 10.34 10.66
CA GLY A 111 14.01 11.28 11.33
C GLY A 111 14.19 11.33 12.84
N TRP A 112 14.86 10.32 13.41
CA TRP A 112 15.15 10.19 14.85
C TRP A 112 16.63 10.40 15.20
N ASN A 113 17.51 10.40 14.20
CA ASN A 113 18.96 10.40 14.37
C ASN A 113 19.61 11.57 13.62
N SER A 114 19.16 12.80 13.93
CA SER A 114 19.73 14.05 13.40
C SER A 114 19.85 14.10 11.87
N GLY A 115 18.89 13.51 11.16
CA GLY A 115 18.86 13.47 9.70
C GLY A 115 19.71 12.34 9.09
N GLN A 116 20.33 11.48 9.90
CA GLN A 116 21.25 10.43 9.43
C GLN A 116 20.67 9.02 9.64
N PRO A 117 20.72 8.12 8.64
CA PRO A 117 20.51 6.70 8.86
C PRO A 117 21.39 6.14 9.98
N TYR A 118 20.99 5.00 10.55
CA TYR A 118 21.90 4.25 11.42
C TYR A 118 22.99 3.60 10.58
N THR A 119 24.25 3.70 11.01
CA THR A 119 25.41 3.10 10.31
C THR A 119 25.81 1.82 11.06
N THR A 120 25.80 0.69 10.35
CA THR A 120 26.16 -0.61 10.92
C THR A 120 27.68 -0.80 11.02
N ARG A 121 28.13 -1.99 11.43
CA ARG A 121 29.53 -2.41 11.37
C ARG A 121 29.85 -3.35 10.20
N THR A 122 28.85 -3.70 9.40
CA THR A 122 29.01 -4.55 8.23
C THR A 122 29.55 -3.71 7.06
N PRO A 123 30.74 -4.01 6.51
CA PRO A 123 31.32 -3.21 5.45
C PRO A 123 30.49 -3.25 4.16
N ARG A 124 30.37 -2.10 3.49
CA ARG A 124 29.74 -2.00 2.17
C ARG A 124 30.70 -2.46 1.08
N ARG A 125 30.17 -3.14 0.05
CA ARG A 125 30.92 -3.47 -1.16
C ARG A 125 30.69 -2.45 -2.28
N GLY A 126 31.73 -2.21 -3.08
CA GLY A 126 31.66 -1.37 -4.28
C GLY A 126 31.47 -2.21 -5.54
N ALA A 127 31.32 -1.55 -6.68
CA ALA A 127 31.04 -2.17 -7.99
C ALA A 127 31.91 -3.39 -8.35
N ALA A 128 33.16 -3.45 -7.88
CA ALA A 128 34.08 -4.57 -8.11
C ALA A 128 33.93 -5.73 -7.09
N GLY A 129 32.92 -5.70 -6.21
CA GLY A 129 32.73 -6.64 -5.09
C GLY A 129 33.72 -6.47 -3.94
N ALA A 130 34.64 -5.51 -4.02
CA ALA A 130 35.60 -5.21 -2.96
C ALA A 130 34.96 -4.36 -1.86
N ILE A 131 35.39 -4.55 -0.61
CA ILE A 131 35.01 -3.68 0.51
C ILE A 131 35.49 -2.26 0.22
N ILE A 132 34.62 -1.28 0.42
CA ILE A 132 34.98 0.13 0.37
C ILE A 132 35.52 0.53 1.75
N PRO A 133 36.81 0.90 1.90
CA PRO A 133 37.37 1.24 3.19
C PRO A 133 36.60 2.38 3.87
N GLY A 134 36.22 2.17 5.14
CA GLY A 134 35.49 3.16 5.93
C GLY A 134 34.01 3.33 5.56
N SER A 135 33.45 2.49 4.68
CA SER A 135 32.03 2.50 4.33
C SER A 135 31.33 1.27 4.88
N PHE A 136 30.13 1.47 5.42
CA PHE A 136 29.33 0.43 6.06
C PHE A 136 27.88 0.49 5.56
N LEU A 137 27.20 -0.65 5.62
CA LEU A 137 25.76 -0.72 5.37
C LEU A 137 25.00 0.15 6.36
N ARG A 138 23.85 0.66 5.92
CA ARG A 138 23.02 1.58 6.72
C ARG A 138 21.62 1.01 6.90
N VAL A 139 20.97 1.35 8.01
CA VAL A 139 19.54 1.07 8.23
C VAL A 139 18.82 2.40 8.29
N ASN A 140 17.82 2.59 7.41
CA ASN A 140 17.04 3.82 7.41
C ASN A 140 15.54 3.58 7.50
N SER A 141 14.94 2.88 6.54
CA SER A 141 13.52 2.56 6.59
C SER A 141 13.25 1.50 7.65
N TYR A 142 12.22 1.70 8.46
CA TYR A 142 11.79 0.69 9.42
C TYR A 142 10.28 0.68 9.59
N THR A 143 9.78 -0.44 10.09
CA THR A 143 8.44 -0.58 10.65
C THR A 143 8.58 -1.00 12.11
N LEU A 144 7.69 -0.50 12.97
CA LEU A 144 7.60 -0.89 14.37
C LEU A 144 6.22 -1.45 14.61
N GLN A 145 6.16 -2.66 15.14
CA GLN A 145 4.94 -3.42 15.35
C GLN A 145 4.96 -4.03 16.75
N SER A 146 3.79 -4.33 17.30
CA SER A 146 3.70 -5.12 18.51
C SER A 146 3.85 -6.61 18.20
N ALA A 147 4.60 -7.34 19.03
CA ALA A 147 4.67 -8.80 19.01
C ALA A 147 3.46 -9.46 19.68
N VAL A 148 2.65 -8.69 20.42
CA VAL A 148 1.51 -9.18 21.21
C VAL A 148 0.22 -8.42 20.92
N GLY A 149 -0.88 -9.14 20.76
CA GLY A 149 -2.19 -8.57 20.45
C GLY A 149 -3.32 -9.59 20.36
N GLY A 150 -3.01 -10.88 20.23
CA GLY A 150 -4.02 -11.93 20.12
C GLY A 150 -5.00 -11.69 18.98
N ASN A 151 -6.14 -12.40 19.02
CA ASN A 151 -7.11 -12.34 17.93
C ASN A 151 -7.76 -10.95 17.73
N THR A 152 -7.68 -10.08 18.74
CA THR A 152 -8.25 -8.73 18.68
C THR A 152 -7.23 -7.66 18.31
N ALA A 153 -5.96 -8.03 18.11
CA ALA A 153 -4.79 -7.14 18.06
C ALA A 153 -4.53 -6.30 19.34
N CYS A 154 -5.38 -6.42 20.38
CA CYS A 154 -5.29 -5.65 21.62
C CYS A 154 -5.20 -6.51 22.89
N THR A 155 -4.98 -7.81 22.77
CA THR A 155 -4.86 -8.76 23.88
C THR A 155 -3.40 -9.03 24.25
N ALA A 156 -3.01 -8.64 25.46
CA ALA A 156 -1.67 -8.91 25.99
C ALA A 156 -1.40 -10.41 26.17
N GLY A 157 -0.13 -10.80 26.08
CA GLY A 157 0.32 -12.19 26.32
C GLY A 157 -0.03 -13.18 25.20
N GLN A 158 -0.67 -12.73 24.13
CA GLN A 158 -0.97 -13.53 22.94
C GLN A 158 -0.26 -12.96 21.73
N MET A 159 0.22 -13.81 20.83
CA MET A 159 0.94 -13.40 19.62
C MET A 159 0.11 -12.43 18.77
N MET A 160 0.75 -11.37 18.26
CA MET A 160 0.13 -10.45 17.31
C MET A 160 -0.17 -11.18 15.99
N PRO A 161 -1.34 -10.96 15.39
CA PRO A 161 -1.65 -11.55 14.10
C PRO A 161 -0.82 -10.93 12.94
N ILE A 162 -0.64 -11.69 11.87
CA ILE A 162 0.30 -11.34 10.78
C ILE A 162 -0.14 -10.12 9.95
N GLY A 163 -1.43 -9.78 9.97
CA GLY A 163 -2.03 -8.80 9.07
C GLY A 163 -1.32 -7.45 9.04
N THR A 164 -1.01 -6.86 10.20
CA THR A 164 -0.37 -5.54 10.25
C THR A 164 1.06 -5.58 9.70
N VAL A 165 1.85 -6.59 10.06
CA VAL A 165 3.20 -6.76 9.49
C VAL A 165 3.12 -6.95 7.96
N ALA A 166 2.14 -7.70 7.46
CA ALA A 166 1.93 -7.89 6.04
C ALA A 166 1.60 -6.56 5.31
N HIS A 167 0.75 -5.73 5.90
CA HIS A 167 0.41 -4.39 5.39
C HIS A 167 1.65 -3.48 5.32
N GLU A 168 2.42 -3.41 6.39
CA GLU A 168 3.64 -2.61 6.45
C GLU A 168 4.73 -3.09 5.49
N THR A 169 4.76 -4.39 5.21
CA THR A 169 5.62 -4.96 4.16
C THR A 169 5.20 -4.46 2.78
N GLY A 170 3.91 -4.22 2.54
CA GLY A 170 3.43 -3.54 1.33
C GLY A 170 4.03 -2.14 1.15
N HIS A 171 4.15 -1.36 2.23
CA HIS A 171 4.87 -0.09 2.18
C HIS A 171 6.37 -0.26 1.91
N ALA A 172 7.00 -1.35 2.38
CA ALA A 172 8.39 -1.66 2.06
C ALA A 172 8.58 -1.81 0.54
N PHE A 173 7.60 -2.41 -0.13
CA PHE A 173 7.56 -2.49 -1.59
C PHE A 173 7.09 -1.20 -2.29
N GLY A 174 6.86 -0.12 -1.55
CA GLY A 174 6.52 1.19 -2.09
C GLY A 174 5.04 1.42 -2.40
N LEU A 175 4.15 0.57 -1.88
CA LEU A 175 2.70 0.79 -1.96
C LEU A 175 2.25 1.85 -0.94
N PRO A 176 1.31 2.75 -1.30
CA PRO A 176 0.67 3.67 -0.36
C PRO A 176 -0.49 3.00 0.37
N ASP A 177 -1.01 3.66 1.39
CA ASP A 177 -2.30 3.34 1.99
C ASP A 177 -3.43 3.59 1.00
N LEU A 178 -4.37 2.64 0.99
CA LEU A 178 -5.58 2.66 0.18
C LEU A 178 -6.85 2.71 1.03
N TYR A 179 -6.73 2.84 2.35
CA TYR A 179 -7.80 3.35 3.22
C TYR A 179 -7.75 4.89 3.27
N ASP A 180 -8.77 5.51 3.87
CA ASP A 180 -8.81 6.95 4.08
C ASP A 180 -7.95 7.35 5.28
N THR A 181 -6.81 7.99 5.02
CA THR A 181 -5.88 8.44 6.06
C THR A 181 -6.29 9.75 6.74
N ASP A 182 -7.36 10.41 6.28
CA ASP A 182 -7.92 11.59 6.94
C ASP A 182 -9.07 11.19 7.88
N ALA A 183 -8.85 11.44 9.17
CA ALA A 183 -9.84 11.18 10.20
C ALA A 183 -11.13 12.02 10.04
N ALA A 184 -11.09 13.13 9.30
CA ALA A 184 -12.25 13.99 9.06
C ALA A 184 -13.21 13.42 8.00
N SER A 185 -12.70 12.87 6.89
CA SER A 185 -13.54 12.21 5.88
C SER A 185 -13.85 10.76 6.24
N ASN A 186 -12.83 10.00 6.62
CA ASN A 186 -12.91 8.66 7.19
C ASN A 186 -13.82 7.70 6.40
N THR A 187 -13.67 7.66 5.08
CA THR A 187 -14.23 6.59 4.23
C THR A 187 -13.47 5.27 4.47
N GLU A 188 -13.98 4.14 3.98
CA GLU A 188 -13.32 2.84 4.18
C GLU A 188 -12.28 2.55 3.06
N GLY A 189 -12.09 3.48 2.11
CA GLY A 189 -11.12 3.31 1.01
C GLY A 189 -11.49 2.14 0.09
N ILE A 190 -10.55 1.20 -0.07
CA ILE A 190 -10.80 -0.09 -0.72
C ILE A 190 -11.36 -1.18 0.22
N GLY A 191 -11.54 -0.86 1.51
CA GLY A 191 -12.08 -1.78 2.51
C GLY A 191 -11.20 -3.01 2.75
N GLU A 192 -11.84 -4.13 3.07
CA GLU A 192 -11.18 -5.41 3.32
C GLU A 192 -10.87 -6.20 2.04
N TRP A 193 -11.07 -5.60 0.86
CA TRP A 193 -10.75 -6.24 -0.41
C TRP A 193 -9.27 -6.19 -0.77
N GLY A 194 -8.48 -5.32 -0.15
CA GLY A 194 -7.05 -5.25 -0.41
C GLY A 194 -6.25 -5.07 0.88
N LEU A 195 -5.04 -5.65 0.89
CA LEU A 195 -4.14 -5.59 2.03
C LEU A 195 -3.78 -4.16 2.43
N MET A 196 -3.61 -3.26 1.46
CA MET A 196 -3.29 -1.84 1.68
C MET A 196 -4.51 -0.99 2.09
N GLY A 197 -5.71 -1.59 2.14
CA GLY A 197 -6.88 -1.01 2.78
C GLY A 197 -6.98 -1.46 4.23
N SER A 198 -8.17 -1.89 4.63
CA SER A 198 -8.40 -2.52 5.94
C SER A 198 -8.32 -4.06 5.88
N GLY A 199 -7.86 -4.62 4.77
CA GLY A 199 -7.74 -6.07 4.56
C GLY A 199 -6.77 -6.78 5.51
N ASN A 200 -5.83 -6.04 6.10
CA ASN A 200 -4.99 -6.52 7.21
C ASN A 200 -5.80 -6.97 8.44
N TYR A 201 -7.00 -6.40 8.63
CA TYR A 201 -7.93 -6.76 9.70
C TYR A 201 -9.07 -7.68 9.25
N ALA A 202 -9.05 -8.16 8.00
CA ALA A 202 -10.09 -9.08 7.50
C ALA A 202 -10.16 -10.34 8.37
N ARG A 203 -9.03 -11.04 8.53
CA ARG A 203 -8.86 -12.10 9.51
C ARG A 203 -7.46 -12.04 10.12
N PRO A 204 -7.33 -12.21 11.45
CA PRO A 204 -6.06 -12.11 12.16
C PRO A 204 -4.90 -12.92 11.52
N TRP A 205 -5.12 -14.19 11.23
CA TRP A 205 -4.11 -15.10 10.64
C TRP A 205 -4.18 -15.21 9.11
N SER A 206 -5.07 -14.47 8.46
CA SER A 206 -5.32 -14.60 7.03
C SER A 206 -5.81 -13.27 6.46
N PRO A 207 -4.92 -12.25 6.39
CA PRO A 207 -5.28 -10.94 5.86
C PRO A 207 -5.64 -11.04 4.38
N ALA A 208 -6.37 -10.06 3.86
CA ALA A 208 -6.69 -10.02 2.43
C ALA A 208 -5.41 -10.01 1.58
N SER A 209 -5.47 -10.64 0.41
CA SER A 209 -4.42 -10.48 -0.61
C SER A 209 -4.38 -9.05 -1.14
N PHE A 210 -3.28 -8.65 -1.79
CA PHE A 210 -3.25 -7.42 -2.58
C PHE A 210 -4.32 -7.44 -3.67
N GLU A 211 -4.92 -6.28 -3.93
CA GLU A 211 -5.83 -6.05 -5.04
C GLU A 211 -5.10 -5.75 -6.35
N ALA A 212 -5.84 -5.86 -7.46
CA ALA A 212 -5.35 -5.69 -8.82
C ALA A 212 -4.38 -4.52 -9.02
N TRP A 213 -4.68 -3.35 -8.44
CA TRP A 213 -3.84 -2.18 -8.58
C TRP A 213 -2.48 -2.37 -7.89
N SER A 214 -2.46 -2.75 -6.61
CA SER A 214 -1.21 -3.07 -5.91
C SER A 214 -0.41 -4.18 -6.61
N LEU A 215 -1.06 -5.25 -7.07
CA LEU A 215 -0.40 -6.32 -7.82
C LEU A 215 0.22 -5.82 -9.14
N ALA A 216 -0.46 -4.92 -9.85
CA ALA A 216 0.03 -4.31 -11.08
C ALA A 216 1.23 -3.38 -10.82
N GLU A 217 1.17 -2.56 -9.78
CA GLU A 217 2.26 -1.66 -9.38
C GLU A 217 3.53 -2.42 -8.98
N LEU A 218 3.36 -3.58 -8.33
CA LEU A 218 4.46 -4.47 -7.97
C LEU A 218 4.99 -5.29 -9.16
N GLY A 219 4.27 -5.30 -10.29
CA GLY A 219 4.58 -6.13 -11.45
C GLY A 219 4.42 -7.63 -11.19
N TRP A 220 3.56 -8.01 -10.22
CA TRP A 220 3.33 -9.40 -9.84
C TRP A 220 2.24 -10.08 -10.68
N VAL A 221 1.55 -9.31 -11.51
CA VAL A 221 0.59 -9.78 -12.52
C VAL A 221 0.93 -9.19 -13.88
N LYS A 222 0.57 -9.91 -14.93
CA LYS A 222 0.52 -9.41 -16.30
C LYS A 222 -0.74 -8.59 -16.48
N ILE A 223 -0.62 -7.50 -17.22
CA ILE A 223 -1.76 -6.66 -17.61
C ILE A 223 -2.13 -6.99 -19.05
N ASP A 224 -3.30 -7.60 -19.25
CA ASP A 224 -3.86 -7.81 -20.60
C ASP A 224 -4.89 -6.71 -20.92
N THR A 225 -4.93 -6.28 -22.17
CA THR A 225 -5.89 -5.25 -22.61
C THR A 225 -7.23 -5.88 -22.96
N LEU A 226 -8.28 -5.37 -22.33
CA LEU A 226 -9.65 -5.69 -22.64
C LEU A 226 -10.12 -4.87 -23.85
N ALA A 227 -9.90 -5.43 -25.05
CA ALA A 227 -10.29 -4.78 -26.30
C ALA A 227 -11.82 -4.74 -26.48
N SER A 228 -12.33 -3.65 -27.06
CA SER A 228 -13.76 -3.51 -27.39
C SER A 228 -14.26 -4.67 -28.23
N GLY A 229 -15.39 -5.27 -27.82
CA GLY A 229 -16.03 -6.39 -28.51
C GLY A 229 -15.40 -7.74 -28.16
N ALA A 230 -14.34 -7.77 -27.37
CA ALA A 230 -13.67 -9.00 -27.02
C ALA A 230 -14.27 -9.65 -25.77
N GLU A 231 -14.25 -10.97 -25.76
CA GLU A 231 -14.59 -11.80 -24.61
C GLU A 231 -13.31 -12.25 -23.91
N ARG A 232 -13.36 -12.34 -22.58
CA ARG A 232 -12.26 -12.79 -21.73
C ARG A 232 -12.76 -13.71 -20.64
N SER A 233 -11.93 -14.68 -20.29
CA SER A 233 -12.08 -15.51 -19.10
C SER A 233 -10.94 -15.18 -18.13
N ALA A 234 -11.28 -14.80 -16.92
CA ALA A 234 -10.33 -14.47 -15.86
C ALA A 234 -10.24 -15.63 -14.85
N ALA A 235 -9.08 -16.26 -14.76
CA ALA A 235 -8.78 -17.15 -13.63
C ALA A 235 -8.70 -16.34 -12.33
N ALA A 236 -8.82 -17.03 -11.18
CA ALA A 236 -8.63 -16.41 -9.88
C ALA A 236 -7.28 -15.67 -9.83
N VAL A 237 -7.26 -14.38 -9.49
CA VAL A 237 -6.03 -13.56 -9.51
C VAL A 237 -4.95 -14.08 -8.55
N GLN A 238 -5.34 -14.85 -7.54
CA GLN A 238 -4.41 -15.42 -6.57
C GLN A 238 -3.65 -16.65 -7.10
N SER A 239 -4.12 -17.27 -8.20
CA SER A 239 -3.49 -18.43 -8.84
C SER A 239 -3.21 -18.24 -10.33
N GLY A 240 -3.92 -17.31 -10.97
CA GLY A 240 -3.64 -16.79 -12.30
C GLY A 240 -2.70 -15.59 -12.21
N ASP A 241 -2.02 -15.29 -13.31
CA ASP A 241 -1.03 -14.22 -13.40
C ASP A 241 -1.52 -13.02 -14.20
N THR A 242 -2.84 -12.80 -14.30
CA THR A 242 -3.43 -11.80 -15.23
C THR A 242 -4.50 -10.94 -14.57
N VAL A 243 -4.35 -9.62 -14.76
CA VAL A 243 -5.37 -8.59 -14.52
C VAL A 243 -5.71 -7.93 -15.85
N TYR A 244 -6.97 -7.56 -16.07
CA TYR A 244 -7.41 -6.96 -17.33
C TYR A 244 -7.54 -5.44 -17.24
N TYR A 245 -6.88 -4.73 -18.15
CA TYR A 245 -6.96 -3.29 -18.31
C TYR A 245 -8.11 -2.90 -19.24
N GLY A 246 -9.06 -2.12 -18.74
CA GLY A 246 -10.13 -1.50 -19.51
C GLY A 246 -9.87 -0.02 -19.75
N ALA A 247 -9.60 0.37 -20.99
CA ALA A 247 -9.50 1.78 -21.37
C ALA A 247 -10.86 2.48 -21.22
N THR A 248 -10.86 3.72 -20.75
CA THR A 248 -12.04 4.60 -20.77
C THR A 248 -11.83 5.73 -21.78
N ALA A 249 -12.88 6.51 -22.05
CA ALA A 249 -12.75 7.69 -22.90
C ALA A 249 -11.92 8.81 -22.25
N ASP A 250 -11.80 8.81 -20.91
CA ASP A 250 -10.94 9.73 -20.17
C ASP A 250 -9.56 9.08 -19.99
N PRO A 251 -8.47 9.63 -20.59
CA PRO A 251 -7.14 9.04 -20.46
C PRO A 251 -6.58 9.09 -19.02
N SER A 252 -7.18 9.89 -18.12
CA SER A 252 -6.79 9.95 -16.71
C SER A 252 -7.41 8.86 -15.85
N THR A 253 -8.47 8.20 -16.34
CA THR A 253 -9.19 7.14 -15.60
C THR A 253 -9.21 5.84 -16.40
N TYR A 254 -8.90 4.72 -15.77
CA TYR A 254 -8.98 3.41 -16.39
C TYR A 254 -9.55 2.37 -15.43
N LEU A 255 -9.90 1.19 -15.96
CA LEU A 255 -10.37 0.06 -15.17
C LEU A 255 -9.28 -1.00 -15.06
N LEU A 256 -9.18 -1.64 -13.90
CA LEU A 256 -8.51 -2.92 -13.71
C LEU A 256 -9.56 -3.95 -13.26
N LEU A 257 -9.60 -5.09 -13.91
CA LEU A 257 -10.55 -6.15 -13.61
C LEU A 257 -9.78 -7.38 -13.14
N GLU A 258 -10.16 -7.90 -11.97
CA GLU A 258 -9.63 -9.14 -11.42
C GLU A 258 -10.77 -10.08 -11.04
N ASN A 259 -10.55 -11.37 -11.23
CA ASN A 259 -11.45 -12.37 -10.67
C ASN A 259 -10.93 -12.80 -9.30
N ARG A 260 -11.68 -12.48 -8.26
CA ARG A 260 -11.33 -12.77 -6.87
C ARG A 260 -12.05 -14.05 -6.43
N GLN A 261 -11.29 -15.05 -6.02
CA GLN A 261 -11.85 -16.34 -5.59
C GLN A 261 -11.38 -16.75 -4.19
N ARG A 262 -12.01 -17.79 -3.64
CA ARG A 262 -11.68 -18.38 -2.33
C ARG A 262 -10.36 -19.16 -2.38
N VAL A 263 -9.25 -18.47 -2.63
CA VAL A 263 -7.90 -19.02 -2.82
C VAL A 263 -6.91 -18.30 -1.90
N GLY A 264 -5.96 -19.04 -1.34
CA GLY A 264 -4.94 -18.46 -0.46
C GLY A 264 -5.54 -17.78 0.77
N SER A 265 -5.06 -16.57 1.09
CA SER A 265 -5.49 -15.84 2.28
C SER A 265 -6.94 -15.33 2.21
N ASP A 266 -7.47 -15.16 1.01
CA ASP A 266 -8.86 -14.73 0.79
C ASP A 266 -9.89 -15.82 1.17
N THR A 267 -9.44 -17.07 1.37
CA THR A 267 -10.29 -18.16 1.85
C THR A 267 -11.02 -17.84 3.16
N ALA A 268 -10.40 -17.00 3.99
CA ALA A 268 -10.86 -16.68 5.34
C ALA A 268 -11.87 -15.53 5.38
N MET A 269 -11.74 -14.54 4.47
CA MET A 269 -12.72 -13.45 4.32
C MET A 269 -13.96 -13.88 3.53
N MET A 270 -13.85 -14.94 2.71
CA MET A 270 -14.98 -15.55 1.99
C MET A 270 -15.56 -16.78 2.73
N SER A 271 -15.31 -16.90 4.04
CA SER A 271 -15.88 -17.96 4.88
C SER A 271 -17.22 -17.51 5.47
N LEU A 272 -18.20 -18.42 5.53
CA LEU A 272 -19.48 -18.21 6.24
C LEU A 272 -19.31 -17.85 7.72
N ALA A 273 -18.18 -18.22 8.32
CA ALA A 273 -17.86 -17.86 9.70
C ALA A 273 -17.41 -16.39 9.84
N PHE A 274 -17.28 -15.64 8.74
CA PHE A 274 -16.88 -14.23 8.79
C PHE A 274 -18.13 -13.37 8.78
N SER A 275 -18.33 -12.58 9.83
CA SER A 275 -19.52 -11.72 9.97
C SER A 275 -19.66 -10.70 8.85
N ARG A 276 -18.55 -10.35 8.19
CA ARG A 276 -18.48 -9.44 7.02
C ARG A 276 -18.09 -10.20 5.76
N MET A 277 -18.63 -11.42 5.62
CA MET A 277 -18.29 -12.35 4.54
C MET A 277 -18.30 -11.65 3.18
N LYS A 278 -17.23 -11.89 2.44
CA LYS A 278 -17.07 -11.48 1.05
C LYS A 278 -17.51 -12.61 0.11
N GLY A 279 -17.89 -12.27 -1.12
CA GLY A 279 -18.25 -13.23 -2.16
C GLY A 279 -17.12 -13.42 -3.18
N PRO A 280 -17.03 -14.57 -3.86
CA PRO A 280 -16.22 -14.69 -5.07
C PRO A 280 -16.85 -13.91 -6.24
N GLY A 281 -16.04 -13.46 -7.19
CA GLY A 281 -16.52 -12.83 -8.42
C GLY A 281 -15.52 -11.89 -9.05
N LEU A 282 -15.96 -11.22 -10.12
CA LEU A 282 -15.20 -10.19 -10.81
C LEU A 282 -15.27 -8.87 -10.02
N LEU A 283 -14.12 -8.38 -9.56
CA LEU A 283 -13.98 -7.03 -9.03
C LEU A 283 -13.55 -6.08 -10.14
N ILE A 284 -14.18 -4.93 -10.20
CA ILE A 284 -13.84 -3.86 -11.15
C ILE A 284 -13.30 -2.68 -10.34
N TRP A 285 -12.02 -2.38 -10.54
CA TRP A 285 -11.32 -1.28 -9.91
C TRP A 285 -11.24 -0.10 -10.86
N GLN A 286 -11.76 1.06 -10.44
CA GLN A 286 -11.59 2.31 -11.16
C GLN A 286 -10.36 3.04 -10.63
N ILE A 287 -9.43 3.37 -11.52
CA ILE A 287 -8.15 4.00 -11.18
C ILE A 287 -8.11 5.42 -11.76
N ASP A 288 -7.99 6.43 -10.90
CA ASP A 288 -7.68 7.80 -11.29
C ASP A 288 -6.15 8.00 -11.20
N ALA A 289 -5.49 7.91 -12.34
CA ALA A 289 -4.03 7.92 -12.45
C ALA A 289 -3.42 9.24 -11.95
N ALA A 290 -4.13 10.36 -12.17
CA ALA A 290 -3.65 11.67 -11.76
C ALA A 290 -3.70 11.81 -10.23
N ARG A 291 -4.80 11.36 -9.60
CA ARG A 291 -4.92 11.34 -8.13
C ARG A 291 -3.87 10.43 -7.50
N VAL A 292 -3.66 9.23 -8.05
CA VAL A 292 -2.60 8.31 -7.60
C VAL A 292 -1.23 9.01 -7.66
N ALA A 293 -0.85 9.57 -8.81
CA ALA A 293 0.44 10.22 -8.99
C ALA A 293 0.66 11.41 -8.03
N ASN A 294 -0.35 12.25 -7.85
CA ASN A 294 -0.26 13.47 -7.05
C ASN A 294 -0.31 13.23 -5.54
N SER A 295 -0.75 12.06 -5.09
CA SER A 295 -1.09 11.83 -3.68
C SER A 295 -0.40 10.62 -3.07
N ARG A 296 0.35 9.87 -3.88
CA ARG A 296 1.22 8.80 -3.41
C ARG A 296 2.20 9.31 -2.35
N SER A 297 2.92 10.40 -2.62
CA SER A 297 3.92 10.98 -1.68
C SER A 297 3.33 11.50 -0.37
N GLY A 298 2.04 11.83 -0.37
CA GLY A 298 1.31 12.26 0.83
C GLY A 298 0.65 11.12 1.58
N ASN A 299 0.71 9.89 1.04
CA ASN A 299 -0.04 8.74 1.54
C ASN A 299 -1.56 9.04 1.66
N THR A 300 -2.09 9.75 0.67
CA THR A 300 -3.46 10.29 0.66
C THR A 300 -4.21 9.91 -0.61
N VAL A 301 -3.82 8.80 -1.25
CA VAL A 301 -4.36 8.33 -2.54
C VAL A 301 -5.87 8.15 -2.48
N ASN A 302 -6.38 7.60 -1.38
CA ASN A 302 -7.81 7.35 -1.16
C ASN A 302 -8.44 8.22 -0.08
N THR A 303 -7.80 9.34 0.26
CA THR A 303 -8.37 10.30 1.21
C THR A 303 -9.63 10.96 0.64
N GLY A 304 -10.75 10.81 1.34
CA GLY A 304 -12.06 11.34 0.98
C GLY A 304 -12.59 10.84 -0.37
N VAL A 305 -13.47 11.64 -0.97
CA VAL A 305 -14.02 11.40 -2.32
C VAL A 305 -13.63 12.60 -3.18
N ALA A 306 -13.01 12.45 -4.35
CA ALA A 306 -12.72 11.22 -5.12
C ALA A 306 -11.45 10.45 -4.68
N GLN A 307 -11.50 9.13 -4.82
CA GLN A 307 -10.42 8.17 -4.54
C GLN A 307 -9.55 7.91 -5.79
N GLY A 308 -8.25 7.65 -5.59
CA GLY A 308 -7.33 7.26 -6.67
C GLY A 308 -7.47 5.80 -7.09
N VAL A 309 -7.80 4.91 -6.16
CA VAL A 309 -8.05 3.48 -6.40
C VAL A 309 -9.39 3.14 -5.74
N ALA A 310 -10.40 2.82 -6.54
CA ALA A 310 -11.77 2.71 -6.05
C ALA A 310 -12.43 1.41 -6.53
N LEU A 311 -13.02 0.63 -5.62
CA LEU A 311 -13.82 -0.53 -6.00
C LEU A 311 -15.19 -0.10 -6.53
N VAL A 312 -15.57 -0.56 -7.71
CA VAL A 312 -16.95 -0.48 -8.19
C VAL A 312 -17.75 -1.59 -7.49
N GLN A 313 -18.72 -1.22 -6.66
CA GLN A 313 -19.53 -2.16 -5.86
C GLN A 313 -20.77 -2.55 -6.65
N ALA A 314 -20.90 -3.83 -7.03
CA ALA A 314 -21.90 -4.31 -7.98
C ALA A 314 -23.35 -4.09 -7.54
N ASP A 315 -23.59 -4.01 -6.24
CA ASP A 315 -24.90 -3.69 -5.66
C ASP A 315 -25.31 -2.21 -5.75
N GLY A 316 -24.37 -1.33 -6.10
CA GLY A 316 -24.58 0.11 -6.17
C GLY A 316 -24.72 0.81 -4.82
N LEU A 317 -24.50 0.13 -3.68
CA LEU A 317 -24.69 0.71 -2.35
C LEU A 317 -23.62 1.72 -1.95
N ASN A 318 -22.46 1.67 -2.63
CA ASN A 318 -21.37 2.64 -2.47
C ASN A 318 -20.82 2.75 -1.02
N GLN A 319 -20.94 1.71 -0.21
CA GLN A 319 -20.66 1.73 1.24
C GLN A 319 -19.20 1.98 1.57
N LEU A 320 -18.26 1.52 0.74
CA LEU A 320 -16.82 1.79 0.93
C LEU A 320 -16.46 3.28 0.88
N ARG A 321 -17.20 4.08 0.09
CA ARG A 321 -16.96 5.52 -0.11
C ARG A 321 -17.88 6.40 0.72
N SER A 322 -18.75 5.78 1.51
CA SER A 322 -19.69 6.48 2.37
C SER A 322 -18.93 7.12 3.55
N PRO A 323 -19.17 8.41 3.86
CA PRO A 323 -18.53 9.07 5.00
C PRO A 323 -19.02 8.47 6.32
N ILE A 324 -18.38 8.84 7.44
CA ILE A 324 -18.76 8.36 8.78
C ILE A 324 -20.23 8.58 9.18
N THR A 325 -20.88 9.58 8.59
CA THR A 325 -22.30 9.88 8.84
C THR A 325 -23.27 9.05 8.00
N GLY A 326 -22.78 8.28 7.03
CA GLY A 326 -23.59 7.45 6.13
C GLY A 326 -23.61 5.97 6.50
N ILE A 327 -24.32 5.18 5.69
CA ILE A 327 -24.27 3.71 5.76
C ILE A 327 -22.96 3.27 5.12
N ARG A 328 -22.06 2.67 5.90
CA ARG A 328 -20.73 2.24 5.44
C ARG A 328 -20.40 0.84 5.95
N ASN A 329 -19.53 0.15 5.22
CA ASN A 329 -18.92 -1.12 5.63
C ASN A 329 -17.55 -1.26 4.95
N ARG A 330 -16.82 -2.33 5.28
CA ARG A 330 -15.50 -2.64 4.70
C ARG A 330 -15.61 -3.61 3.52
N GLY A 331 -16.70 -3.52 2.77
CA GLY A 331 -17.10 -4.44 1.72
C GLY A 331 -17.87 -5.66 2.24
N ASP A 332 -18.55 -6.33 1.32
CA ASP A 332 -19.42 -7.48 1.57
C ASP A 332 -19.60 -8.37 0.32
N ALA A 333 -20.57 -9.28 0.34
CA ALA A 333 -20.80 -10.23 -0.75
C ALA A 333 -21.51 -9.62 -1.98
N GLY A 334 -22.07 -8.41 -1.85
CA GLY A 334 -22.73 -7.65 -2.92
C GLY A 334 -21.78 -6.86 -3.80
N ASP A 335 -20.52 -6.69 -3.39
CA ASP A 335 -19.53 -5.91 -4.16
C ASP A 335 -19.08 -6.56 -5.48
N PRO A 336 -18.85 -7.89 -5.59
CA PRO A 336 -18.37 -8.51 -6.83
C PRO A 336 -19.46 -8.68 -7.90
N PHE A 337 -19.04 -8.70 -9.17
CA PHE A 337 -19.91 -9.02 -10.32
C PHE A 337 -19.77 -10.51 -10.73
N PRO A 338 -20.85 -11.22 -11.09
CA PRO A 338 -22.24 -10.85 -10.80
C PRO A 338 -22.61 -11.01 -9.32
N GLY A 339 -21.76 -11.70 -8.54
CA GLY A 339 -21.85 -11.80 -7.09
C GLY A 339 -23.21 -12.26 -6.58
N THR A 340 -23.59 -11.82 -5.38
CA THR A 340 -24.90 -12.13 -4.81
C THR A 340 -26.04 -11.29 -5.39
N THR A 341 -25.72 -10.24 -6.14
CA THR A 341 -26.72 -9.34 -6.75
C THR A 341 -27.14 -9.77 -8.15
N ALA A 342 -26.51 -10.80 -8.72
CA ALA A 342 -26.68 -11.21 -10.10
C ALA A 342 -26.50 -10.04 -11.10
N ASN A 343 -25.62 -9.09 -10.78
CA ASN A 343 -25.35 -7.96 -11.65
C ASN A 343 -24.39 -8.34 -12.78
N HIS A 344 -24.92 -8.61 -13.96
CA HIS A 344 -24.12 -9.09 -15.09
C HIS A 344 -23.51 -7.95 -15.94
N GLU A 345 -23.63 -6.69 -15.53
CA GLU A 345 -23.24 -5.55 -16.35
C GLU A 345 -22.78 -4.32 -15.55
N PHE A 346 -21.72 -3.67 -16.03
CA PHE A 346 -21.28 -2.34 -15.61
C PHE A 346 -21.18 -1.42 -16.82
N GLY A 347 -21.94 -0.32 -16.83
CA GLY A 347 -22.02 0.61 -17.94
C GLY A 347 -22.71 1.93 -17.58
N LEU A 348 -22.96 2.79 -18.58
CA LEU A 348 -23.54 4.13 -18.35
C LEU A 348 -25.00 4.10 -17.86
N ALA A 349 -25.74 3.04 -18.18
CA ALA A 349 -27.16 2.89 -17.86
C ALA A 349 -27.41 1.85 -16.75
N THR A 350 -26.37 1.42 -16.03
CA THR A 350 -26.45 0.43 -14.94
C THR A 350 -26.44 1.10 -13.58
N SER A 351 -26.71 0.35 -12.52
CA SER A 351 -26.40 0.71 -11.13
C SER A 351 -25.43 -0.34 -10.59
N PRO A 352 -24.17 0.02 -10.23
CA PRO A 352 -23.57 1.36 -10.33
C PRO A 352 -23.36 1.83 -11.78
N GLN A 353 -23.30 3.14 -11.98
CA GLN A 353 -23.01 3.75 -13.29
C GLN A 353 -21.51 3.81 -13.57
N ALA A 354 -21.11 3.59 -14.81
CA ALA A 354 -19.73 3.77 -15.29
C ALA A 354 -19.36 5.26 -15.43
N ALA A 355 -19.23 5.93 -14.30
CA ALA A 355 -18.91 7.34 -14.19
C ALA A 355 -17.89 7.60 -13.07
N ARG A 356 -17.18 8.74 -13.17
CA ARG A 356 -16.33 9.26 -12.09
C ARG A 356 -17.18 9.71 -10.90
N ALA A 357 -16.51 9.98 -9.78
CA ALA A 357 -17.16 10.52 -8.59
C ALA A 357 -17.86 11.88 -8.81
N ASP A 358 -17.42 12.66 -9.82
CA ASP A 358 -18.04 13.92 -10.23
C ASP A 358 -19.21 13.74 -11.24
N GLY A 359 -19.56 12.50 -11.56
CA GLY A 359 -20.62 12.15 -12.53
C GLY A 359 -20.16 12.12 -13.99
N THR A 360 -18.89 12.41 -14.30
CA THR A 360 -18.37 12.36 -15.67
C THR A 360 -18.43 10.94 -16.23
N PRO A 361 -19.12 10.68 -17.35
CA PRO A 361 -19.21 9.36 -17.96
C PRO A 361 -17.84 8.80 -18.42
N LEU A 362 -17.53 7.55 -18.08
CA LEU A 362 -16.30 6.86 -18.53
C LEU A 362 -16.42 6.31 -19.96
N GLN A 363 -17.65 6.20 -20.50
CA GLN A 363 -17.95 5.62 -21.82
C GLN A 363 -17.37 4.21 -22.02
N VAL A 364 -17.42 3.40 -20.98
CA VAL A 364 -17.02 1.99 -20.98
C VAL A 364 -18.22 1.12 -20.60
N ARG A 365 -18.28 -0.09 -21.13
CA ARG A 365 -19.27 -1.11 -20.76
C ARG A 365 -18.58 -2.47 -20.66
N VAL A 366 -18.72 -3.10 -19.51
CA VAL A 366 -18.33 -4.48 -19.22
C VAL A 366 -19.62 -5.27 -19.06
N ASP A 367 -19.84 -6.29 -19.87
CA ASP A 367 -21.11 -7.01 -19.94
C ASP A 367 -20.93 -8.51 -19.97
N ARG A 368 -22.06 -9.24 -19.94
CA ARG A 368 -22.09 -10.71 -19.97
C ARG A 368 -21.19 -11.31 -18.87
N ILE A 369 -21.13 -10.64 -17.72
CA ILE A 369 -20.27 -11.04 -16.62
C ILE A 369 -20.85 -12.31 -15.99
N THR A 370 -20.21 -13.45 -16.14
CA THR A 370 -20.74 -14.74 -15.66
C THR A 370 -19.67 -15.53 -14.92
N THR A 371 -20.11 -16.39 -13.99
CA THR A 371 -19.23 -17.33 -13.30
C THR A 371 -19.24 -18.66 -14.04
N GLU A 372 -18.07 -19.12 -14.45
CA GLU A 372 -17.83 -20.39 -15.11
C GLU A 372 -17.36 -21.48 -14.13
N VAL A 373 -17.30 -22.72 -14.61
CA VAL A 373 -16.80 -23.87 -13.86
C VAL A 373 -15.38 -23.60 -13.36
N GLY A 374 -15.12 -23.89 -12.08
CA GLY A 374 -13.82 -23.63 -11.45
C GLY A 374 -13.67 -22.21 -10.89
N GLY A 375 -14.74 -21.41 -10.87
CA GLY A 375 -14.72 -20.06 -10.32
C GLY A 375 -14.02 -19.06 -11.24
N VAL A 376 -13.97 -19.33 -12.54
CA VAL A 376 -13.50 -18.40 -13.57
C VAL A 376 -14.59 -17.37 -13.85
N SER A 377 -14.25 -16.10 -14.08
CA SER A 377 -15.23 -15.07 -14.47
C SER A 377 -15.07 -14.76 -15.95
N ALA A 378 -16.13 -14.93 -16.73
CA ALA A 378 -16.17 -14.53 -18.14
C ALA A 378 -16.87 -13.19 -18.30
N PHE A 379 -16.37 -12.32 -19.18
CA PHE A 379 -16.96 -11.01 -19.46
C PHE A 379 -16.58 -10.50 -20.85
N GLY A 380 -17.43 -9.63 -21.38
CA GLY A 380 -17.20 -8.91 -22.63
C GLY A 380 -17.05 -7.40 -22.41
N THR A 381 -16.55 -6.71 -23.43
CA THR A 381 -16.80 -5.26 -23.53
C THR A 381 -17.53 -4.94 -24.81
N SER A 382 -18.34 -3.89 -24.76
CA SER A 382 -18.92 -3.28 -25.95
C SER A 382 -18.58 -1.79 -25.93
N GLY A 383 -17.67 -1.35 -26.78
CA GLY A 383 -17.42 0.09 -26.95
C GLY A 383 -18.64 0.77 -27.58
N ALA A 384 -18.90 2.02 -27.20
CA ALA A 384 -19.77 2.88 -28.01
C ALA A 384 -19.15 3.04 -29.41
N ARG A 385 -19.96 2.85 -30.46
CA ARG A 385 -19.54 3.07 -31.87
C ARG A 385 -18.74 4.37 -31.98
N ARG A 386 -17.53 4.32 -32.58
CA ARG A 386 -16.88 5.53 -33.10
C ARG A 386 -17.89 6.27 -33.98
N PRO A 387 -18.08 7.60 -33.81
CA PRO A 387 -18.85 8.38 -34.76
C PRO A 387 -18.28 8.17 -36.17
N SER A 388 -19.16 7.91 -37.13
CA SER A 388 -18.80 7.65 -38.52
C SER A 388 -17.88 8.74 -39.06
N SER A 389 -16.82 8.31 -39.74
CA SER A 389 -15.78 9.13 -40.34
C SER A 389 -16.32 10.31 -41.15
N ARG A 390 -16.06 11.54 -40.70
CA ARG A 390 -15.72 12.63 -41.62
C ARG A 390 -14.20 12.76 -41.63
N ARG A 391 -13.61 12.63 -42.82
CA ARG A 391 -12.17 12.75 -43.07
C ARG A 391 -11.68 14.15 -42.66
N ALA A 392 -11.28 14.31 -41.41
CA ALA A 392 -10.34 15.36 -41.03
C ALA A 392 -8.93 14.83 -41.30
N ARG A 393 -8.19 15.48 -42.21
CA ARG A 393 -6.76 15.23 -42.42
C ARG A 393 -6.02 15.54 -41.11
N LEU A 394 -5.78 14.51 -40.30
CA LEU A 394 -4.83 14.57 -39.21
C LEU A 394 -3.43 14.63 -39.84
N ARG A 395 -2.74 15.76 -39.61
CA ARG A 395 -1.29 15.83 -39.76
C ARG A 395 -0.70 14.73 -38.87
N ARG A 396 0.32 14.02 -39.40
CA ARG A 396 1.09 13.00 -38.69
C ARG A 396 1.54 13.55 -37.33
N ALA A 397 0.82 13.18 -36.27
CA ALA A 397 1.32 13.18 -34.90
C ALA A 397 1.78 11.75 -34.61
N CYS A 398 2.93 11.65 -33.95
CA CYS A 398 3.75 10.46 -33.82
C CYS A 398 2.97 9.20 -33.45
N ALA A 399 3.30 8.10 -34.13
CA ALA A 399 3.01 6.77 -33.64
C ALA A 399 3.51 6.63 -32.19
N PRO A 400 2.77 5.97 -31.29
CA PRO A 400 3.34 5.59 -30.01
C PRO A 400 4.47 4.62 -30.33
N THR A 401 5.70 5.09 -30.11
CA THR A 401 6.86 4.23 -29.98
C THR A 401 6.49 3.07 -29.07
N ARG A 402 6.79 1.85 -29.52
CA ARG A 402 6.83 0.63 -28.71
C ARG A 402 7.27 1.03 -27.31
N TRP A 403 6.46 0.72 -26.30
CA TRP A 403 6.94 0.74 -24.92
C TRP A 403 8.23 -0.08 -24.91
N PRO A 404 9.40 0.52 -24.62
CA PRO A 404 10.50 -0.31 -24.24
C PRO A 404 10.02 -0.97 -22.95
N VAL A 405 9.98 -2.29 -22.95
CA VAL A 405 10.11 -3.06 -21.71
C VAL A 405 11.45 -2.61 -21.13
N LYS A 406 11.43 -1.51 -20.38
CA LYS A 406 12.52 -1.17 -19.49
C LYS A 406 12.50 -2.28 -18.46
N ARG A 407 13.47 -3.20 -18.58
CA ARG A 407 14.09 -3.76 -17.38
C ARG A 407 14.28 -2.59 -16.43
N ILE A 408 13.51 -2.57 -15.35
CA ILE A 408 13.63 -1.56 -14.31
C ILE A 408 15.02 -1.80 -13.72
N ALA A 409 15.99 -1.04 -14.20
CA ALA A 409 17.26 -0.89 -13.53
C ALA A 409 16.95 -0.13 -12.23
N ARG A 410 17.23 -0.82 -11.13
CA ARG A 410 17.16 -0.36 -9.75
C ARG A 410 17.85 1.01 -9.63
N SER A 411 17.11 1.99 -9.12
CA SER A 411 17.58 3.33 -8.72
C SER A 411 16.39 4.03 -8.04
N PHE A 412 16.10 3.68 -6.80
CA PHE A 412 15.09 4.37 -5.98
C PHE A 412 15.73 5.58 -5.29
N LEU A 413 15.61 6.77 -5.90
CA LEU A 413 15.85 8.03 -5.20
C LEU A 413 14.63 8.37 -4.33
N LEU A 414 14.69 7.95 -3.06
CA LEU A 414 13.67 8.11 -2.02
C LEU A 414 13.69 9.53 -1.40
N GLU A 415 13.22 10.54 -2.12
CA GLU A 415 13.10 11.91 -1.59
C GLU A 415 11.72 12.22 -0.95
N ARG A 416 11.79 12.75 0.29
CA ARG A 416 10.81 13.54 1.07
C ARG A 416 9.42 12.94 1.38
N TRP A 417 9.24 12.55 2.66
CA TRP A 417 7.97 12.15 3.25
C TRP A 417 7.78 12.81 4.64
N TRP A 418 6.64 13.49 4.82
CA TRP A 418 6.08 14.26 5.96
C TRP A 418 6.71 15.62 6.39
N PRO A 419 5.90 16.65 6.75
CA PRO A 419 6.39 17.92 7.28
C PRO A 419 6.89 17.80 8.73
N SER A 420 8.01 18.45 9.01
CA SER A 420 8.53 18.68 10.37
C SER A 420 7.48 19.37 11.27
N PRO A 421 7.36 19.02 12.56
CA PRO A 421 6.51 19.76 13.49
C PRO A 421 7.07 21.18 13.68
N ARG A 422 6.31 22.20 13.24
CA ARG A 422 6.69 23.61 13.43
C ARG A 422 6.39 24.06 14.85
N THR A 423 7.43 24.52 15.54
CA THR A 423 7.37 25.43 16.69
C THR A 423 6.68 26.76 16.33
N PRO A 424 6.05 27.47 17.29
CA PRO A 424 5.28 28.67 17.00
C PRO A 424 6.18 29.90 16.96
N PHE A 425 6.10 30.71 15.90
CA PHE A 425 6.65 32.07 15.93
C PHE A 425 5.62 33.13 15.53
N ARG A 426 5.38 33.98 16.53
CA ARG A 426 4.94 35.38 16.57
C ARG A 426 4.52 36.07 15.25
N ARG A 427 3.35 36.73 15.36
CA ARG A 427 2.88 37.83 14.50
C ARG A 427 3.95 38.90 14.30
N VAL A 428 4.16 39.31 13.05
CA VAL A 428 4.57 40.67 12.68
C VAL A 428 3.76 41.09 11.45
N SER A 429 3.37 42.36 11.45
CA SER A 429 2.35 43.00 10.62
C SER A 429 2.67 43.13 9.13
N THR A 430 1.58 43.24 8.38
CA THR A 430 1.43 43.70 7.00
C THR A 430 2.19 44.98 6.64
N ALA A 431 2.80 45.00 5.46
CA ALA A 431 2.88 46.19 4.61
C ALA A 431 2.92 45.76 3.13
N ALA A 432 2.02 46.36 2.35
CA ALA A 432 1.76 46.10 0.93
C ALA A 432 2.84 46.68 0.01
N VAL A 433 3.01 46.08 -1.17
CA VAL A 433 3.65 46.75 -2.32
C VAL A 433 2.78 46.58 -3.56
N ARG A 434 2.49 47.74 -4.17
CA ARG A 434 1.71 47.97 -5.39
C ARG A 434 2.42 47.48 -6.64
N CYS A 435 1.64 47.05 -7.63
CA CYS A 435 2.03 46.96 -9.03
C CYS A 435 2.23 48.36 -9.65
N GLY A 436 3.13 48.45 -10.62
CA GLY A 436 3.16 49.54 -11.60
C GLY A 436 4.33 49.41 -12.58
N GLY A 437 4.04 49.63 -13.87
CA GLY A 437 5.01 49.95 -14.91
C GLY A 437 5.15 48.89 -15.99
#